data_AF-A0A929JBL0-F1
#
_entry.id   AF-A0A929JBL0-F1
#
_cell.length_a   1.000
_cell.length_b   1.000
_cell.length_c   1.000
_cell.angle_alpha   90.00
_cell.angle_beta   90.00
_cell.angle_gamma   90.00
#
_symmetry.space_group_name_H-M   'P 1'
#
loop_
_entity.id
_entity.type
_entity.pdbx_description
1 polymer ?
#
loop_
_entity_poly.entity_id
_entity_poly.type
_entity_poly.pdbx_seq_one_letter_code
_entity_poly.pdbx_strand_id
1 'polypeptide(L)'
;MKNANRRDAVGVFLFLRIFIAATILPLTLPATLFADTSDRIDYNPFETRDQNLLNLIHGQPLPTNASLNKRSQGLWSSSLIITNTLNIESSAREDIRLDYESYRFNLSYQYGLNEDWNLKFDVPIIHQGGGIFDSAIEDWHEFFGLPNGKRPGVER
;
A
#
# COMPACT_ATOMS: atom_id res chain seq x y z
N MET A 1 -4.67 -30.73 -36.84
CA MET A 1 -5.46 -29.59 -36.34
C MET A 1 -4.60 -28.82 -35.35
N LYS A 2 -4.35 -27.55 -35.65
CA LYS A 2 -3.16 -26.81 -35.26
C LYS A 2 -3.45 -25.94 -34.03
N ASN A 3 -2.56 -26.03 -33.05
CA ASN A 3 -2.48 -25.23 -31.84
C ASN A 3 -2.68 -23.73 -32.09
N ALA A 4 -3.71 -23.16 -31.48
CA ALA A 4 -3.88 -21.72 -31.32
C ALA A 4 -4.70 -21.46 -30.05
N ASN A 5 -4.05 -21.36 -28.89
CA ASN A 5 -4.61 -20.59 -27.76
C ASN A 5 -3.68 -20.31 -26.57
N ARG A 6 -2.36 -20.54 -26.67
CA ARG A 6 -1.44 -20.37 -25.51
C ARG A 6 -0.61 -19.09 -25.54
N ARG A 7 -0.67 -18.31 -26.63
CA ARG A 7 0.10 -17.07 -26.81
C ARG A 7 -0.70 -15.81 -26.44
N ASP A 8 -2.02 -15.85 -26.54
CA ASP A 8 -2.86 -14.67 -26.35
C ASP A 8 -3.09 -14.35 -24.86
N ALA A 9 -3.14 -15.37 -24.00
CA ALA A 9 -3.28 -15.17 -22.55
C ALA A 9 -2.05 -14.53 -21.91
N VAL A 10 -0.84 -14.91 -22.33
CA VAL A 10 0.42 -14.32 -21.82
C VAL A 10 0.55 -12.86 -22.24
N GLY A 11 0.11 -12.52 -23.46
CA GLY A 11 0.06 -11.15 -23.94
C GLY A 11 -0.88 -10.27 -23.11
N VAL A 12 -2.11 -10.73 -22.84
CA VAL A 12 -3.10 -9.96 -22.07
C VAL A 12 -2.63 -9.68 -20.63
N PHE A 13 -2.01 -10.65 -19.96
CA PHE A 13 -1.45 -10.45 -18.62
C PHE A 13 -0.20 -9.56 -18.60
N LEU A 14 0.64 -9.60 -19.64
CA LEU A 14 1.82 -8.74 -19.76
C LEU A 14 1.43 -7.27 -20.07
N PHE A 15 0.42 -7.08 -20.93
CA PHE A 15 -0.14 -5.75 -21.22
C PHE A 15 -0.85 -5.14 -19.99
N LEU A 16 -1.52 -5.94 -19.16
CA LEU A 16 -2.15 -5.46 -17.93
C LEU A 16 -1.13 -5.01 -16.87
N ARG A 17 0.03 -5.67 -16.77
CA ARG A 17 1.12 -5.28 -15.85
C ARG A 17 1.82 -3.99 -16.27
N ILE A 18 2.00 -3.77 -17.58
CA ILE A 18 2.58 -2.53 -18.12
C ILE A 18 1.57 -1.38 -18.02
N PHE A 19 0.26 -1.62 -18.17
CA PHE A 19 -0.75 -0.59 -17.96
C PHE A 19 -0.82 -0.13 -16.50
N ILE A 20 -0.68 -1.01 -15.51
CA ILE A 20 -0.65 -0.57 -14.10
C ILE A 20 0.62 0.25 -13.81
N ALA A 21 1.77 -0.10 -14.39
CA ALA A 21 3.02 0.66 -14.22
C ALA A 21 3.05 2.00 -15.00
N ALA A 22 2.45 2.06 -16.20
CA ALA A 22 2.52 3.23 -17.07
C ALA A 22 1.36 4.22 -16.89
N THR A 23 0.22 3.79 -16.32
CA THR A 23 -0.95 4.68 -16.09
C THR A 23 -1.02 5.26 -14.67
N ILE A 24 -0.20 4.75 -13.73
CA ILE A 24 -0.06 5.37 -12.40
C ILE A 24 0.94 6.53 -12.43
N LEU A 25 1.87 6.56 -13.40
CA LEU A 25 2.93 7.57 -13.46
C LEU A 25 2.50 8.98 -13.93
N PRO A 26 1.39 9.19 -14.69
CA PRO A 26 0.86 10.54 -14.91
C PRO A 26 -0.31 10.90 -13.97
N LEU A 27 -0.76 10.00 -13.08
CA LEU A 27 -1.79 10.33 -12.08
C LEU A 27 -1.20 10.91 -10.78
N THR A 28 0.08 11.27 -10.80
CA THR A 28 0.78 12.03 -9.75
C THR A 28 0.96 13.50 -10.13
N LEU A 29 0.25 13.98 -11.17
CA LEU A 29 0.14 15.41 -11.41
C LEU A 29 -0.67 16.03 -10.26
N PRO A 30 -0.12 17.02 -9.53
CA PRO A 30 -0.84 17.67 -8.45
C PRO A 30 -2.07 18.33 -9.06
N ALA A 31 -3.24 17.76 -8.79
CA ALA A 31 -4.47 18.53 -8.86
C ALA A 31 -4.21 19.77 -8.00
N THR A 32 -4.28 20.93 -8.64
CA THR A 32 -4.00 22.25 -8.07
C THR A 32 -4.32 22.26 -6.58
N LEU A 33 -3.25 22.21 -5.77
CA LEU A 33 -3.31 22.42 -4.33
C LEU A 33 -3.94 23.80 -4.15
N PHE A 34 -5.22 23.84 -3.77
CA PHE A 34 -5.66 24.92 -2.90
C PHE A 34 -4.89 24.71 -1.60
N ALA A 35 -3.66 25.23 -1.55
CA ALA A 35 -2.95 25.40 -0.31
C ALA A 35 -3.82 26.37 0.51
N ASP A 36 -4.55 25.84 1.49
CA ASP A 36 -5.09 26.66 2.56
C ASP A 36 -3.86 27.31 3.20
N THR A 37 -3.68 28.62 3.00
CA THR A 37 -2.62 29.41 3.64
C THR A 37 -3.02 29.65 5.09
N SER A 38 -3.26 28.55 5.80
CA SER A 38 -3.50 28.53 7.22
C SER A 38 -2.14 28.66 7.90
N ASP A 39 -1.90 29.78 8.61
CA ASP A 39 -0.72 30.00 9.47
C ASP A 39 -0.67 29.02 10.68
N ARG A 40 -1.44 27.93 10.64
CA ARG A 40 -1.43 26.91 11.68
C ARG A 40 -0.39 25.86 11.34
N ILE A 41 0.49 25.59 12.29
CA ILE A 41 1.27 24.36 12.30
C ILE A 41 0.26 23.24 12.54
N ASP A 42 -0.20 22.62 11.46
CA ASP A 42 -1.16 21.52 11.52
C ASP A 42 -0.41 20.23 11.86
N TYR A 43 -0.58 19.76 13.09
CA TYR A 43 -0.07 18.47 13.54
C TYR A 43 -1.08 17.38 13.15
N ASN A 44 -0.78 16.67 12.06
CA ASN A 44 -1.56 15.53 11.62
C ASN A 44 -0.81 14.23 11.98
N PRO A 45 -1.49 13.20 12.51
CA PRO A 45 -0.84 11.92 12.74
C PRO A 45 -0.45 11.30 11.40
N PHE A 46 0.65 10.56 11.39
CA PHE A 46 0.91 9.66 10.27
C PHE A 46 -0.19 8.60 10.24
N GLU A 47 -0.77 8.36 9.05
CA GLU A 47 -1.81 7.35 8.84
C GLU A 47 -1.19 5.93 8.83
N THR A 48 -0.54 5.56 9.94
CA THR A 48 0.07 4.24 10.11
C THR A 48 -0.89 3.29 10.82
N ARG A 49 -0.85 2.03 10.40
CA ARG A 49 -1.50 0.89 11.04
C ARG A 49 -0.71 -0.36 10.71
N ASP A 50 -1.00 -1.46 11.40
CA ASP A 50 -0.40 -2.74 11.08
C ASP A 50 -0.81 -3.19 9.66
N GLN A 51 0.18 -3.51 8.83
CA GLN A 51 -0.02 -4.01 7.46
C GLN A 51 0.02 -5.54 7.37
N ASN A 52 0.13 -6.25 8.49
CA ASN A 52 0.01 -7.69 8.52
C ASN A 52 -1.35 -8.13 7.96
N LEU A 53 -1.32 -8.99 6.95
CA LEU A 53 -2.52 -9.48 6.26
C LEU A 53 -3.54 -10.08 7.23
N LEU A 54 -3.06 -10.81 8.24
CA LEU A 54 -3.91 -11.48 9.23
C LEU A 54 -4.58 -10.49 10.19
N ASN A 55 -4.05 -9.27 10.30
CA ASN A 55 -4.60 -8.23 11.17
C ASN A 55 -5.55 -7.29 10.41
N LEU A 56 -5.29 -7.05 9.13
CA LEU A 56 -6.06 -6.11 8.30
C LEU A 56 -7.54 -6.50 8.12
N ILE A 57 -7.86 -7.80 8.19
CA ILE A 57 -9.24 -8.29 8.10
C ILE A 57 -10.14 -7.80 9.24
N HIS A 58 -9.56 -7.30 10.34
CA HIS A 58 -10.30 -6.81 11.50
C HIS A 58 -10.71 -5.34 11.39
N GLY A 59 -10.43 -4.67 10.27
CA GLY A 59 -10.93 -3.32 10.02
C GLY A 59 -10.34 -2.26 10.94
N GLN A 60 -9.03 -2.30 11.17
CA GLN A 60 -8.35 -1.33 12.04
C GLN A 60 -8.58 0.11 11.59
N PRO A 61 -8.98 1.02 12.50
CA PRO A 61 -9.15 2.43 12.18
C PRO A 61 -7.80 3.07 11.85
N LEU A 62 -7.82 4.04 10.94
CA LEU A 62 -6.67 4.93 10.75
C LEU A 62 -6.74 6.09 11.73
N PRO A 63 -5.58 6.57 12.23
CA PRO A 63 -5.49 7.87 12.85
C PRO A 63 -6.09 8.95 11.94
N THR A 64 -6.79 9.92 12.53
CA THR A 64 -7.34 11.08 11.85
C THR A 64 -6.90 12.35 12.56
N ASN A 65 -7.08 13.50 11.91
CA ASN A 65 -6.62 14.78 12.44
C ASN A 65 -7.30 15.08 13.78
N ALA A 66 -6.54 15.66 14.71
CA ALA A 66 -7.04 16.03 16.03
C ALA A 66 -8.04 17.20 15.96
N SER A 67 -7.86 18.10 14.98
CA SER A 67 -8.77 19.20 14.71
C SER A 67 -9.79 18.84 13.63
N LEU A 68 -11.03 19.28 13.82
CA LEU A 68 -12.07 19.16 12.81
C LEU A 68 -11.84 20.15 11.66
N ASN A 69 -12.37 19.82 10.48
CA ASN A 69 -12.30 20.71 9.32
C ASN A 69 -13.34 21.82 9.53
N LYS A 70 -13.11 23.00 8.95
CA LYS A 70 -14.11 24.07 8.99
C LYS A 70 -15.39 23.60 8.29
N ARG A 71 -16.53 24.20 8.64
CA ARG A 71 -17.80 23.95 7.96
C ARG A 71 -17.65 24.10 6.46
N SER A 72 -18.12 23.11 5.72
CA SER A 72 -18.05 23.03 4.25
C SER A 72 -16.63 22.93 3.67
N GLN A 73 -15.61 22.68 4.49
CA GLN A 73 -14.25 22.44 4.03
C GLN A 73 -14.06 20.96 3.70
N GLY A 74 -13.57 20.69 2.48
CA GLY A 74 -13.15 19.37 2.03
C GLY A 74 -11.63 19.26 1.99
N LEU A 75 -11.09 18.12 2.41
CA LEU A 75 -9.66 17.81 2.37
C LEU A 75 -9.46 16.46 1.69
N TRP A 76 -8.58 16.45 0.69
CA TRP A 76 -8.12 15.23 0.03
C TRP A 76 -6.75 14.84 0.58
N SER A 77 -6.55 13.55 0.79
CA SER A 77 -5.23 12.98 1.06
C SER A 77 -5.04 11.67 0.32
N SER A 78 -3.80 11.34 0.02
CA SER A 78 -3.43 10.05 -0.53
C SER A 78 -2.19 9.50 0.18
N SER A 79 -2.11 8.17 0.26
CA SER A 79 -0.95 7.49 0.84
C SER A 79 -0.61 6.25 0.03
N LEU A 80 0.69 5.97 -0.08
CA LEU A 80 1.22 4.74 -0.64
C LEU A 80 2.06 4.05 0.43
N ILE A 81 1.67 2.84 0.79
CA ILE A 81 2.37 2.01 1.76
C ILE A 81 2.86 0.77 1.02
N ILE A 82 4.17 0.55 1.06
CA ILE A 82 4.82 -0.64 0.52
C ILE A 82 5.37 -1.40 1.72
N THR A 83 5.08 -2.70 1.78
CA THR A 83 5.50 -3.55 2.91
C THR A 83 6.01 -4.87 2.38
N ASN A 84 7.16 -5.31 2.87
CA ASN A 84 7.70 -6.64 2.60
C ASN A 84 7.67 -7.42 3.93
N THR A 85 7.04 -8.59 3.95
CA THR A 85 6.74 -9.36 5.17
C THR A 85 7.12 -10.82 4.99
N LEU A 86 7.86 -11.34 5.96
CA LEU A 86 8.18 -12.76 6.09
C LEU A 86 7.74 -13.26 7.47
N ASN A 87 6.73 -14.13 7.51
CA ASN A 87 6.32 -14.85 8.72
C ASN A 87 6.59 -16.35 8.54
N ILE A 88 7.30 -16.96 9.49
CA ILE A 88 7.60 -18.38 9.51
C ILE A 88 7.28 -18.90 10.89
N GLU A 89 6.29 -19.77 10.99
CA GLU A 89 5.88 -20.43 12.23
C GLU A 89 5.84 -21.95 11.99
N SER A 90 6.38 -22.73 12.93
CA SER A 90 6.44 -24.19 12.78
C SER A 90 6.26 -24.92 14.10
N SER A 91 5.56 -26.04 14.06
CA SER A 91 5.32 -26.95 15.17
C SER A 91 5.51 -28.41 14.72
N ALA A 92 5.33 -29.37 15.63
CA ALA A 92 5.44 -30.80 15.31
C ALA A 92 4.39 -31.30 14.29
N ARG A 93 3.35 -30.52 13.99
CA ARG A 93 2.22 -30.93 13.14
C ARG A 93 1.86 -29.93 12.05
N GLU A 94 2.44 -28.73 12.07
CA GLU A 94 2.05 -27.63 11.18
C GLU A 94 3.27 -26.77 10.88
N ASP A 95 3.36 -26.29 9.64
CA ASP A 95 4.39 -25.36 9.16
C ASP A 95 3.69 -24.31 8.30
N ILE A 96 3.79 -23.04 8.70
CA ILE A 96 3.19 -21.90 8.02
C ILE A 96 4.31 -20.95 7.62
N ARG A 97 4.38 -20.68 6.32
CA ARG A 97 5.32 -19.71 5.74
C ARG A 97 4.55 -18.74 4.88
N LEU A 98 4.66 -17.46 5.21
CA LEU A 98 4.04 -16.36 4.48
C LEU A 98 5.15 -15.39 4.10
N ASP A 99 5.55 -15.41 2.83
CA ASP A 99 6.43 -14.41 2.25
C ASP A 99 5.62 -13.61 1.22
N TYR A 100 5.53 -12.30 1.42
CA TYR A 100 4.80 -11.45 0.51
C TYR A 100 5.26 -9.99 0.58
N GLU A 101 5.06 -9.32 -0.53
CA GLU A 101 5.12 -7.89 -0.68
C GLU A 101 3.72 -7.33 -0.95
N SER A 102 3.36 -6.29 -0.21
CA SER A 102 2.07 -5.62 -0.28
C SER A 102 2.24 -4.17 -0.69
N TYR A 103 1.40 -3.75 -1.62
CA TYR A 103 1.24 -2.38 -2.08
C TYR A 103 -0.16 -1.93 -1.73
N ARG A 104 -0.26 -0.91 -0.89
CA ARG A 104 -1.52 -0.30 -0.51
C ARG A 104 -1.52 1.16 -0.88
N PHE A 105 -2.32 1.51 -1.87
CA PHE A 105 -2.65 2.90 -2.16
C PHE A 105 -3.98 3.26 -1.50
N ASN A 106 -4.03 4.36 -0.77
CA ASN A 106 -5.26 4.85 -0.16
C ASN A 106 -5.56 6.24 -0.69
N LEU A 107 -6.80 6.46 -1.11
CA LEU A 107 -7.33 7.78 -1.39
C LEU A 107 -8.38 8.12 -0.33
N SER A 108 -8.21 9.24 0.36
CA SER A 108 -9.09 9.67 1.43
C SER A 108 -9.69 11.03 1.13
N TYR A 109 -10.96 11.19 1.52
CA TYR A 109 -11.67 12.45 1.49
C TYR A 109 -12.29 12.74 2.85
N GLN A 110 -12.04 13.92 3.40
CA GLN A 110 -12.61 14.39 4.65
C GLN A 110 -13.45 15.64 4.41
N TYR A 111 -14.61 15.73 5.05
CA TYR A 111 -15.53 16.86 4.91
C TYR A 111 -16.08 17.33 6.25
N GLY A 112 -15.95 18.63 6.53
CA GLY A 112 -16.50 19.26 7.73
C GLY A 112 -17.98 19.59 7.57
N LEU A 113 -18.85 18.83 8.25
CA LEU A 113 -20.30 19.04 8.20
C LEU A 113 -20.69 20.28 9.03
N ASN A 114 -20.09 20.44 10.21
CA ASN A 114 -20.27 21.55 11.12
C ASN A 114 -19.07 21.63 12.09
N GLU A 115 -19.19 22.43 13.16
CA GLU A 115 -18.11 22.63 14.14
C GLU A 115 -17.82 21.41 15.01
N ASP A 116 -18.72 20.42 15.04
CA ASP A 116 -18.64 19.23 15.90
C ASP A 116 -18.47 17.92 15.11
N TRP A 117 -18.67 17.94 13.79
CA TRP A 117 -18.72 16.74 12.96
C TRP A 117 -17.87 16.84 11.69
N ASN A 118 -16.96 15.88 11.55
CA ASN A 118 -16.27 15.54 10.31
C ASN A 118 -16.74 14.18 9.80
N LEU A 119 -16.77 14.04 8.48
CA LEU A 119 -16.98 12.76 7.82
C LEU A 119 -15.76 12.42 6.96
N LYS A 120 -15.26 11.18 7.07
CA LYS A 120 -14.11 10.68 6.31
C LYS A 120 -14.51 9.46 5.49
N PHE A 121 -14.09 9.44 4.24
CA PHE A 121 -14.18 8.29 3.34
C PHE A 121 -12.78 7.85 2.94
N ASP A 122 -12.52 6.55 2.96
CA ASP A 122 -11.25 5.93 2.58
C ASP A 122 -11.50 4.87 1.50
N VAL A 123 -10.76 4.97 0.39
CA VAL A 123 -10.80 4.01 -0.71
C VAL A 123 -9.41 3.39 -0.87
N PRO A 124 -9.18 2.19 -0.29
CA PRO A 124 -7.92 1.48 -0.42
C PRO A 124 -7.90 0.58 -1.66
N ILE A 125 -6.82 0.66 -2.44
CA ILE A 125 -6.46 -0.27 -3.50
C ILE A 125 -5.26 -1.07 -3.00
N ILE A 126 -5.41 -2.39 -2.90
CA ILE A 126 -4.39 -3.28 -2.32
C ILE A 126 -3.97 -4.31 -3.37
N HIS A 127 -2.67 -4.49 -3.53
CA HIS A 127 -2.05 -5.55 -4.33
C HIS A 127 -1.05 -6.32 -3.46
N GLN A 128 -1.04 -7.64 -3.58
CA GLN A 128 -0.12 -8.52 -2.84
C GLN A 128 0.47 -9.58 -3.77
N GLY A 129 1.75 -9.91 -3.59
CA GLY A 129 2.45 -10.98 -4.33
C GLY A 129 3.90 -11.13 -3.87
N GLY A 130 4.72 -11.91 -4.57
CA GLY A 130 6.15 -12.10 -4.23
C GLY A 130 7.01 -10.84 -4.36
N GLY A 131 6.48 -9.78 -4.96
CA GLY A 131 7.14 -8.47 -4.97
C GLY A 131 8.25 -8.30 -5.99
N ILE A 132 8.81 -7.09 -6.02
CA ILE A 132 9.96 -6.73 -6.87
C ILE A 132 11.13 -6.19 -6.03
N PHE A 133 10.92 -5.86 -4.75
CA PHE A 133 12.00 -5.29 -3.93
C PHE A 133 12.92 -6.34 -3.30
N ASP A 134 12.66 -7.63 -3.51
CA ASP A 134 13.53 -8.71 -3.02
C ASP A 134 15.00 -8.49 -3.39
N SER A 135 15.30 -8.25 -4.66
CA SER A 135 16.69 -8.03 -5.11
C SER A 135 17.28 -6.77 -4.48
N ALA A 136 16.52 -5.69 -4.36
CA ALA A 136 17.02 -4.45 -3.73
C ALA A 136 17.33 -4.65 -2.23
N ILE A 137 16.55 -5.49 -1.54
CA ILE A 137 16.79 -5.85 -0.13
C ILE A 137 18.02 -6.75 -0.01
N GLU A 138 18.15 -7.75 -0.89
CA GLU A 138 19.32 -8.65 -0.94
C GLU A 138 20.60 -7.88 -1.24
N ASP A 139 20.59 -6.97 -2.23
CA ASP A 139 21.72 -6.11 -2.59
C ASP A 139 22.11 -5.17 -1.43
N TRP A 140 21.12 -4.63 -0.71
CA TRP A 140 21.38 -3.81 0.48
C TRP A 140 22.09 -4.63 1.57
N HIS A 141 21.63 -5.85 1.85
CA HIS A 141 22.32 -6.73 2.79
C HIS A 141 23.74 -7.06 2.33
N GLU A 142 23.93 -7.38 1.05
CA GLU A 142 25.25 -7.67 0.50
C GLU A 142 26.20 -6.47 0.65
N PHE A 143 25.73 -5.26 0.32
CA PHE A 143 26.52 -4.04 0.44
C PHE A 143 27.01 -3.77 1.87
N PHE A 144 26.17 -4.06 2.88
CA PHE A 144 26.53 -3.92 4.28
C PHE A 144 27.15 -5.19 4.91
N GLY A 145 27.30 -6.28 4.14
CA GLY A 145 27.81 -7.56 4.64
C GLY A 145 26.86 -8.25 5.65
N LEU A 146 25.57 -7.97 5.57
CA LEU A 146 24.53 -8.51 6.45
C LEU A 146 23.95 -9.82 5.90
N PRO A 147 23.47 -10.74 6.76
CA PRO A 147 22.80 -11.96 6.32
C PRO A 147 21.36 -11.72 5.85
N ASN A 148 20.90 -12.45 4.83
CA ASN A 148 19.53 -12.40 4.29
C ASN A 148 18.44 -13.04 5.18
N GLY A 149 18.74 -13.31 6.45
CA GLY A 149 17.82 -13.95 7.39
C GLY A 149 17.35 -15.35 6.94
N LYS A 150 16.06 -15.64 7.15
CA LYS A 150 15.44 -16.95 6.84
C LYS A 150 14.92 -17.07 5.39
N ARG A 151 15.11 -16.04 4.54
CA ARG A 151 14.60 -15.97 3.16
C ARG A 151 15.11 -17.05 2.19
N PRO A 152 16.33 -17.59 2.28
CA PRO A 152 16.83 -18.56 1.29
C PRO A 152 16.06 -19.89 1.18
N GLY A 153 15.04 -20.14 2.01
CA GLY A 153 14.31 -21.41 2.09
C GLY A 153 12.78 -21.31 2.00
N VAL A 154 12.23 -20.21 1.51
CA VAL A 154 10.78 -20.00 1.40
C VAL A 154 10.39 -19.87 -0.08
N GLU A 155 9.32 -20.56 -0.50
CA GLU A 155 8.76 -20.41 -1.86
C GLU A 155 8.21 -18.98 -2.03
N ARG A 156 8.53 -18.37 -3.18
CA ARG A 156 8.09 -17.02 -3.58
C ARG A 156 6.75 -17.06 -4.32
#